data_AF-A0A2V7D9K2-F1
#
_entry.id   AF-A0A2V7D9K2-F1
#
_cell.length_a   1.000
_cell.length_b   1.000
_cell.length_c   1.000
_cell.angle_alpha   90.00
_cell.angle_beta   90.00
_cell.angle_gamma   90.00
#
_symmetry.space_group_name_H-M   'P 1'
#
loop_
_entity.id
_entity.type
_entity.pdbx_description
1 polymer ?
#
loop_
_entity_poly.entity_id
_entity_poly.type
_entity_poly.pdbx_seq_one_letter_code
_entity_poly.pdbx_strand_id
1 'polypeptide(L)' 'MADRAVAEAERQAIRLALQAARGNKSEAARLLGVDYKTLHVKMEHYAIEVGDFRAA' A
#
# COMPACT_ATOMS: atom_id res chain seq x y z
N MET A 1 20.01 -0.75 -10.96
CA MET A 1 19.74 -1.92 -10.10
C MET A 1 19.04 -1.53 -8.79
N ALA A 2 19.38 -0.40 -8.16
CA ALA A 2 18.72 0.06 -6.93
C ALA A 2 17.22 0.38 -7.08
N ASP A 3 16.82 0.96 -8.23
CA ASP A 3 15.44 1.45 -8.43
C ASP A 3 14.36 0.34 -8.38
N ARG A 4 14.67 -0.84 -8.91
CA ARG A 4 13.76 -2.00 -8.86
C ARG A 4 13.59 -2.54 -7.45
N ALA A 5 14.68 -2.65 -6.69
CA ALA A 5 14.63 -3.14 -5.31
C ALA A 5 13.80 -2.22 -4.42
N VAL A 6 13.91 -0.90 -4.62
CA VAL A 6 13.07 0.09 -3.92
C VAL A 6 11.61 -0.05 -4.32
N ALA A 7 11.31 -0.17 -5.62
CA ALA A 7 9.93 -0.31 -6.10
C ALA A 7 9.25 -1.61 -5.61
N GLU A 8 9.99 -2.71 -5.52
CA GLU A 8 9.49 -3.98 -4.95
C GLU A 8 9.25 -3.86 -3.44
N ALA A 9 10.21 -3.30 -2.71
CA ALA A 9 10.05 -3.05 -1.28
C ALA A 9 8.84 -2.15 -0.99
N GLU A 10 8.62 -1.11 -1.80
CA GLU A 10 7.46 -0.23 -1.68
C GLU A 10 6.14 -0.96 -1.91
N ARG A 11 6.05 -1.76 -2.98
CA ARG A 11 4.84 -2.55 -3.26
C ARG A 11 4.54 -3.52 -2.13
N GLN A 12 5.58 -4.16 -1.59
CA GLN A 12 5.44 -5.13 -0.52
C GLN A 12 5.02 -4.48 0.80
N ALA A 13 5.59 -3.30 1.11
CA ALA A 13 5.18 -2.49 2.25
C ALA A 13 3.70 -2.07 2.13
N ILE A 14 3.27 -1.60 0.96
CA ILE A 14 1.87 -1.23 0.71
C ILE A 14 0.94 -2.44 0.89
N ARG A 15 1.28 -3.61 0.33
CA ARG A 15 0.49 -4.83 0.51
C ARG A 15 0.38 -5.26 1.97
N LEU A 16 1.48 -5.26 2.71
CA LEU A 16 1.49 -5.62 4.13
C LEU A 16 0.65 -4.66 4.96
N ALA A 17 0.77 -3.35 4.71
CA ALA A 17 -0.02 -2.34 5.38
C ALA A 17 -1.52 -2.48 5.06
N LEU A 18 -1.87 -2.75 3.79
CA LEU A 18 -3.26 -2.99 3.38
C LEU A 18 -3.84 -4.28 3.98
N GLN A 19 -3.05 -5.35 4.08
CA GLN A 19 -3.44 -6.59 4.77
C GLN A 19 -3.65 -6.36 6.27
N ALA A 20 -2.70 -5.71 6.94
CA ALA A 20 -2.81 -5.39 8.37
C ALA A 20 -4.00 -4.46 8.66
N ALA A 21 -4.29 -3.55 7.73
CA ALA A 21 -5.44 -2.65 7.77
C ALA A 21 -6.77 -3.29 7.29
N ARG A 22 -6.76 -4.56 6.85
CA ARG A 22 -7.92 -5.27 6.26
C ARG A 22 -8.68 -4.45 5.21
N GLY A 23 -7.95 -3.82 4.31
CA GLY A 23 -8.53 -2.99 3.26
C GLY A 23 -8.89 -1.56 3.66
N ASN A 24 -8.51 -1.10 4.85
CA ASN A 24 -8.68 0.29 5.26
C ASN A 24 -7.50 1.16 4.76
N LYS A 25 -7.75 1.97 3.72
CA LYS A 25 -6.74 2.85 3.10
C LYS A 25 -6.12 3.83 4.11
N SER A 26 -6.93 4.39 5.01
CA SER A 26 -6.46 5.37 6.00
C SER A 26 -5.58 4.72 7.05
N GLU A 27 -5.93 3.52 7.49
CA GLU A 27 -5.13 2.78 8.47
C GLU A 27 -3.84 2.25 7.84
N ALA A 28 -3.87 1.82 6.58
CA ALA A 28 -2.66 1.45 5.85
C ALA A 28 -1.71 2.64 5.66
N ALA A 29 -2.24 3.83 5.37
CA ALA A 29 -1.42 5.05 5.28
C ALA A 29 -0.76 5.37 6.62
N ARG A 30 -1.52 5.21 7.71
CA ARG A 30 -1.05 5.40 9.08
C ARG A 30 0.00 4.37 9.49
N LEU A 31 -0.15 3.11 9.08
CA LEU A 31 0.84 2.03 9.29
C LEU A 31 2.14 2.28 8.53
N LEU A 32 2.05 2.84 7.32
CA LEU A 32 3.22 3.21 6.52
C LEU A 32 3.84 4.55 6.95
N GLY A 33 3.15 5.32 7.80
CA GLY A 33 3.59 6.67 8.18
C GLY A 33 3.57 7.67 7.02
N VAL A 34 2.78 7.41 5.98
CA VAL A 34 2.65 8.27 4.81
C VAL A 34 1.29 8.96 4.79
N ASP A 35 1.20 10.05 4.05
CA ASP A 35 -0.08 10.71 3.83
C ASP A 35 -1.02 9.83 2.99
N TYR A 36 -2.33 9.90 3.29
CA TYR A 36 -3.35 9.20 2.51
C TYR A 36 -3.24 9.51 1.02
N LYS A 37 -2.93 10.77 0.65
CA LYS A 37 -2.77 11.16 -0.75
C LYS A 37 -1.59 10.45 -1.42
N THR A 38 -0.46 10.32 -0.71
CA THR A 38 0.72 9.62 -1.20
C THR A 38 0.43 8.14 -1.38
N LEU A 39 -0.26 7.52 -0.43
CA LEU A 39 -0.69 6.14 -0.55
C LEU A 39 -1.65 5.97 -1.75
N HIS A 40 -2.60 6.89 -1.92
CA HIS A 40 -3.57 6.86 -3.00
C HIS A 40 -2.90 6.89 -4.38
N VAL A 41 -1.97 7.81 -4.61
CA VAL A 41 -1.22 7.89 -5.89
C VAL A 41 -0.41 6.62 -6.12
N LYS A 42 0.25 6.08 -5.09
CA LYS A 42 0.99 4.82 -5.22
C LYS A 42 0.06 3.64 -5.52
N MET A 43 -1.12 3.58 -4.88
CA MET A 43 -2.12 2.55 -5.14
C MET A 43 -2.62 2.62 -6.58
N GLU A 44 -2.91 3.81 -7.12
CA GLU A 44 -3.28 3.96 -8.54
C GLU A 44 -2.12 3.56 -9.47
N HIS A 45 -0.91 4.01 -9.17
CA HIS A 45 0.28 3.70 -9.97
C HIS A 45 0.59 2.19 -10.00
N TYR A 46 0.34 1.48 -8.90
CA TYR A 46 0.54 0.03 -8.80
C TYR A 46 -0.74 -0.79 -9.08
N ALA A 47 -1.85 -0.13 -9.43
CA ALA A 47 -3.17 -0.75 -9.61
C ALA A 47 -3.57 -1.68 -8.44
N ILE A 48 -3.33 -1.24 -7.20
CA ILE A 48 -3.63 -2.00 -5.99
C ILE A 48 -5.02 -1.62 -5.50
N GLU A 49 -5.95 -2.57 -5.61
CA GLU A 49 -7.30 -2.41 -5.08
C GLU A 49 -7.38 -2.90 -3.64
N VAL A 50 -8.03 -2.11 -2.78
CA VAL A 50 -8.28 -2.49 -1.38
C VAL A 50 -9.37 -3.55 -1.23
N GLY A 51 -10.19 -3.74 -2.27
CA GLY A 51 -11.28 -4.71 -2.29
C GLY A 51 -10.78 -6.13 -2.04
N ASP A 52 -9.61 -6.49 -2.58
CA ASP A 52 -8.99 -7.80 -2.41
C ASP A 52 -8.59 -8.12 -0.96
N PHE A 53 -8.35 -7.08 -0.14
CA PHE A 53 -7.85 -7.24 1.24
C PHE A 53 -8.95 -7.20 2.30
N ARG A 54 -10.20 -6.94 1.89
CA ARG A 54 -11.36 -6.80 2.79
C ARG A 54 -11.98 -8.14 3.20
N ALA A 55 -11.50 -9.26 2.64
CA ALA A 55 -12.13 -10.58 2.72
C ALA A 55 -11.40 -11.63 3.61
N ALA A 56 -10.52 -11.23 4.53
CA ALA A 56 -9.82 -12.13 5.46
C ALA A 56 -10.29 -12.01 6.92
#